data_AF-A0A382WMM3-F1
#
_entry.id   AF-A0A382WMM3-F1
#
_cell.length_a   1.000
_cell.length_b   1.000
_cell.length_c   1.000
_cell.angle_alpha   90.00
_cell.angle_beta   90.00
_cell.angle_gamma   90.00
#
_symmetry.space_group_name_H-M   'P 1'
#
loop_
_entity.id
_entity.type
_entity.pdbx_description
1 polymer ?
#
loop_
_entity_poly.entity_id
_entity_poly.type
_entity_poly.pdbx_seq_one_letter_code
_entity_poly.pdbx_strand_id
1 'polypeptide(L)'
;HASTFGVAKLLPTKVSGYLIEKELEFLGEKTAHANRPFVVILGGAKVSDKISVIDTLLDKADVLIIRGAMAYTFALANGKTVGDSLSEPDKIEIAKAALEKAAAKGVKFLLPIDTLITDSLDFKAKTLGETQVVEGDIPDGWEGVDIGPLTTEQYAEEVSRAGTVLWNGPMGVFEIEDSSKGTFAVAKAVAESDAISIIGGGDSVTAINNSGYADQVSFMSTGGGASLEFLEGRDLPGVLALDLK
;
A
#
# COMPACT_ATOMS: atom_id res chain seq x y z
N HIS A 1 -2.99 14.08 22.31
CA HIS A 1 -2.63 15.47 22.64
C HIS A 1 -3.65 16.09 23.58
N ALA A 2 -3.36 17.27 24.16
CA ALA A 2 -4.33 17.99 25.01
C ALA A 2 -5.63 18.31 24.26
N SER A 3 -5.55 18.74 23.01
CA SER A 3 -6.70 19.09 22.16
C SER A 3 -7.53 17.92 21.64
N THR A 4 -7.04 16.68 21.72
CA THR A 4 -7.71 15.49 21.17
C THR A 4 -8.14 14.48 22.24
N PHE A 5 -7.30 14.27 23.25
CA PHE A 5 -7.53 13.32 24.34
C PHE A 5 -7.76 14.02 25.68
N GLY A 6 -6.98 15.07 25.97
CA GLY A 6 -7.03 15.78 27.25
C GLY A 6 -8.36 16.50 27.47
N VAL A 7 -8.81 17.25 26.47
CA VAL A 7 -10.08 18.00 26.52
C VAL A 7 -11.28 17.08 26.66
N ALA A 8 -11.25 15.91 26.00
CA ALA A 8 -12.33 14.93 26.09
C ALA A 8 -12.57 14.50 27.55
N LYS A 9 -11.53 14.32 28.37
CA LYS A 9 -11.68 13.97 29.80
C LYS A 9 -12.42 14.99 30.65
N LEU A 10 -12.55 16.23 30.16
CA LEU A 10 -13.19 17.34 30.89
C LEU A 10 -14.62 17.61 30.41
N LEU A 11 -15.04 17.00 29.30
CA LEU A 11 -16.33 17.26 28.68
C LEU A 11 -17.35 16.17 29.03
N PRO A 12 -18.62 16.52 29.27
CA PRO A 12 -19.66 15.56 29.63
C PRO A 12 -20.13 14.69 28.45
N THR A 13 -19.98 15.17 27.21
CA THR A 13 -20.37 14.46 25.98
C THR A 13 -19.22 14.54 24.98
N LYS A 14 -18.79 13.40 24.45
CA LYS A 14 -17.60 13.30 23.59
C LYS A 14 -17.95 12.48 22.36
N VAL A 15 -18.21 13.15 21.24
CA VAL A 15 -18.64 12.50 19.99
C VAL A 15 -17.64 12.76 18.86
N SER A 16 -17.60 11.88 17.87
CA SER A 16 -16.87 12.11 16.62
C SER A 16 -17.65 13.05 15.71
N GLY A 17 -16.93 13.85 14.93
CA GLY A 17 -17.50 14.47 13.73
C GLY A 17 -17.56 13.49 12.56
N TYR A 18 -18.32 13.84 11.52
CA TYR A 18 -18.57 12.98 10.36
C TYR A 18 -17.31 12.49 9.63
N LEU A 19 -16.23 13.28 9.61
CA LEU A 19 -14.99 12.86 8.95
C LEU A 19 -14.31 11.70 9.69
N ILE A 20 -14.28 11.76 11.03
CA ILE A 20 -13.71 10.70 11.86
C ILE A 20 -14.61 9.46 11.83
N GLU A 21 -15.93 9.66 11.89
CA GLU A 21 -16.90 8.56 11.75
C GLU A 21 -16.67 7.79 10.44
N LYS A 22 -16.53 8.51 9.31
CA LYS A 22 -16.25 7.91 8.01
C LYS A 22 -14.89 7.21 7.95
N GLU A 23 -13.84 7.77 8.55
CA GLU A 23 -12.53 7.08 8.65
C GLU A 23 -12.65 5.74 9.39
N LEU A 24 -13.37 5.71 10.52
CA LEU A 24 -13.55 4.51 11.33
C LEU A 24 -14.42 3.45 10.63
N GLU A 25 -15.45 3.88 9.92
CA GLU A 25 -16.28 2.99 9.09
C GLU A 25 -15.42 2.28 8.04
N PHE A 26 -14.71 3.05 7.20
CA PHE A 26 -13.97 2.48 6.07
C PHE A 26 -12.71 1.74 6.50
N LEU A 27 -11.87 2.30 7.35
CA LEU A 27 -10.62 1.65 7.75
C LEU A 27 -10.82 0.56 8.79
N GLY A 28 -11.93 0.58 9.53
CA GLY A 28 -12.24 -0.36 10.60
C GLY A 28 -13.23 -1.41 10.15
N GLU A 29 -14.49 -1.02 10.00
CA GLU A 29 -15.60 -1.94 9.71
C GLU A 29 -15.45 -2.57 8.32
N LYS A 30 -15.22 -1.77 7.27
CA LYS A 30 -15.09 -2.29 5.89
C LYS A 30 -13.81 -3.12 5.66
N THR A 31 -12.77 -2.97 6.47
CA THR A 31 -11.58 -3.85 6.38
C THR A 31 -11.71 -5.08 7.27
N ALA A 32 -12.42 -5.01 8.39
CA ALA A 32 -12.69 -6.16 9.26
C ALA A 32 -13.72 -7.12 8.65
N HIS A 33 -14.70 -6.57 7.93
CA HIS A 33 -15.80 -7.30 7.27
C HIS A 33 -15.82 -6.99 5.77
N ALA A 34 -14.66 -7.11 5.13
CA ALA A 34 -14.49 -6.83 3.71
C ALA A 34 -15.32 -7.78 2.82
N ASN A 35 -15.85 -7.24 1.74
CA ASN A 35 -16.45 -8.05 0.68
C ASN A 35 -15.32 -8.81 -0.02
N ARG A 36 -15.42 -10.13 -0.05
CA ARG A 36 -14.37 -10.97 -0.63
C ARG A 36 -14.53 -11.11 -2.15
N PRO A 37 -13.42 -11.23 -2.91
CA PRO A 37 -12.03 -11.22 -2.46
C PRO A 37 -11.59 -9.86 -1.92
N PHE A 38 -10.95 -9.86 -0.74
CA PHE A 38 -10.33 -8.69 -0.15
C PHE A 38 -8.89 -8.58 -0.63
N VAL A 39 -8.65 -7.62 -1.52
CA VAL A 39 -7.33 -7.35 -2.09
C VAL A 39 -6.68 -6.19 -1.34
N VAL A 40 -5.52 -6.45 -0.75
CA VAL A 40 -4.73 -5.44 -0.07
C VAL A 40 -3.50 -5.15 -0.92
N ILE A 41 -3.22 -3.88 -1.14
CA ILE A 41 -2.10 -3.43 -1.94
C ILE A 41 -1.22 -2.50 -1.09
N LEU A 42 -0.04 -2.97 -0.64
CA LEU A 42 0.90 -2.27 0.26
C LEU A 42 2.27 -1.99 -0.34
N GLY A 43 2.72 -0.74 -0.23
CA GLY A 43 3.89 -0.23 -0.92
C GLY A 43 4.56 0.85 -0.10
N GLY A 44 5.78 1.19 -0.50
CA GLY A 44 6.62 2.15 0.20
C GLY A 44 8.09 1.78 0.13
N ALA A 45 8.90 2.59 0.81
CA ALA A 45 10.35 2.49 0.78
C ALA A 45 10.90 1.31 1.60
N LYS A 46 10.26 1.00 2.73
CA LYS A 46 10.81 0.10 3.76
C LYS A 46 9.78 -0.92 4.24
N VAL A 47 10.21 -2.16 4.37
CA VAL A 47 9.43 -3.24 5.00
C VAL A 47 9.30 -2.99 6.50
N SER A 48 10.35 -2.47 7.15
CA SER A 48 10.36 -2.21 8.60
C SER A 48 9.19 -1.36 9.06
N ASP A 49 8.80 -0.38 8.24
CA ASP A 49 7.78 0.61 8.57
C ASP A 49 6.36 0.06 8.37
N LYS A 50 6.23 -1.08 7.67
CA LYS A 50 4.94 -1.66 7.27
C LYS A 50 4.73 -3.06 7.81
N ILE A 51 5.70 -3.66 8.51
CA ILE A 51 5.62 -5.08 8.89
C ILE A 51 4.44 -5.39 9.81
N SER A 52 4.15 -4.51 10.77
CA SER A 52 2.98 -4.61 11.66
C SER A 52 1.66 -4.57 10.86
N VAL A 53 1.59 -3.71 9.86
CA VAL A 53 0.43 -3.59 8.97
C VAL A 53 0.28 -4.86 8.13
N ILE A 54 1.38 -5.35 7.53
CA ILE A 54 1.41 -6.59 6.76
C ILE A 54 0.93 -7.76 7.62
N ASP A 55 1.50 -7.91 8.82
CA ASP A 55 1.18 -9.00 9.72
C ASP A 55 -0.32 -9.03 10.07
N THR A 56 -0.89 -7.85 10.38
CA THR A 56 -2.32 -7.70 10.71
C THR A 56 -3.22 -7.98 9.50
N LEU A 57 -2.83 -7.51 8.30
CA LEU A 57 -3.64 -7.67 7.10
C LEU A 57 -3.56 -9.08 6.52
N LEU A 58 -2.47 -9.82 6.76
CA LEU A 58 -2.39 -11.25 6.43
C LEU A 58 -3.44 -12.09 7.17
N ASP A 59 -3.95 -11.63 8.32
CA ASP A 59 -5.05 -12.31 9.01
C ASP A 59 -6.42 -12.11 8.34
N LYS A 60 -6.54 -11.16 7.40
CA LYS A 60 -7.83 -10.72 6.83
C LYS A 60 -7.92 -10.87 5.31
N ALA A 61 -6.85 -10.52 4.60
CA ALA A 61 -6.79 -10.43 3.14
C ALA A 61 -6.90 -11.79 2.46
N ASP A 62 -7.50 -11.83 1.27
CA ASP A 62 -7.42 -12.97 0.35
C ASP A 62 -6.19 -12.86 -0.56
N VAL A 63 -5.87 -11.63 -0.97
CA VAL A 63 -4.72 -11.30 -1.81
C VAL A 63 -3.95 -10.15 -1.18
N LEU A 64 -2.63 -10.30 -1.05
CA LEU A 64 -1.73 -9.24 -0.60
C LEU A 64 -0.70 -8.96 -1.68
N ILE A 65 -0.79 -7.77 -2.27
CA ILE A 65 0.14 -7.26 -3.28
C ILE A 65 1.17 -6.36 -2.60
N ILE A 66 2.46 -6.71 -2.72
CA ILE A 66 3.57 -5.89 -2.27
C ILE A 66 4.28 -5.26 -3.47
N ARG A 67 4.59 -3.96 -3.39
CA ARG A 67 5.25 -3.19 -4.46
C ARG A 67 6.09 -2.03 -3.92
N GLY A 68 6.66 -1.24 -4.82
CA GLY A 68 7.65 -0.21 -4.47
C GLY A 68 8.94 -0.85 -3.95
N ALA A 69 9.80 -0.03 -3.35
CA ALA A 69 11.13 -0.49 -2.93
C ALA A 69 11.09 -1.64 -1.91
N MET A 70 10.07 -1.68 -1.05
CA MET A 70 9.89 -2.78 -0.09
C MET A 70 9.75 -4.15 -0.77
N ALA A 71 9.24 -4.22 -2.01
CA ALA A 71 9.16 -5.48 -2.77
C ALA A 71 10.53 -6.08 -3.07
N TYR A 72 11.58 -5.25 -3.22
CA TYR A 72 12.94 -5.73 -3.44
C TYR A 72 13.51 -6.45 -2.22
N THR A 73 13.08 -6.07 -1.01
CA THR A 73 13.45 -6.80 0.21
C THR A 73 12.82 -8.20 0.23
N PHE A 74 11.59 -8.35 -0.26
CA PHE A 74 10.95 -9.65 -0.45
C PHE A 74 11.59 -10.45 -1.60
N ALA A 75 12.03 -9.79 -2.67
CA ALA A 75 12.77 -10.43 -3.75
C ALA A 75 14.10 -11.00 -3.25
N LEU A 76 14.86 -10.23 -2.46
CA LEU A 76 16.06 -10.69 -1.76
C LEU A 76 15.76 -11.89 -0.85
N ALA A 77 14.63 -11.87 -0.14
CA ALA A 77 14.22 -12.99 0.72
C ALA A 77 13.94 -14.29 -0.06
N ASN A 78 13.54 -14.18 -1.33
CA ASN A 78 13.37 -15.29 -2.27
C ASN A 78 14.67 -15.64 -3.03
N GLY A 79 15.81 -15.05 -2.67
CA GLY A 79 17.11 -15.34 -3.27
C GLY A 79 17.35 -14.69 -4.64
N LYS A 80 16.55 -13.68 -5.02
CA LYS A 80 16.75 -12.86 -6.23
C LYS A 80 17.78 -11.76 -6.01
N THR A 81 18.32 -11.19 -7.09
CA THR A 81 19.15 -9.98 -7.06
C THR A 81 18.33 -8.74 -7.40
N VAL A 82 18.68 -7.59 -6.79
CA VAL A 82 17.92 -6.34 -6.93
C VAL A 82 18.78 -5.15 -7.36
N GLY A 83 20.02 -5.40 -7.83
CA GLY A 83 20.96 -4.35 -8.22
C GLY A 83 21.13 -3.28 -7.13
N ASP A 84 21.05 -2.02 -7.55
CA ASP A 84 21.16 -0.84 -6.67
C ASP A 84 19.80 -0.40 -6.10
N SER A 85 18.74 -1.20 -6.31
CA SER A 85 17.39 -0.86 -5.85
C SER A 85 17.33 -0.71 -4.34
N LEU A 86 16.62 0.33 -3.89
CA LEU A 86 16.37 0.56 -2.46
C LEU A 86 15.74 -0.68 -1.82
N SER A 87 16.42 -1.22 -0.80
CA SER A 87 16.00 -2.44 -0.11
C SER A 87 16.57 -2.47 1.32
N GLU A 88 16.09 -3.42 2.14
CA GLU A 88 16.56 -3.62 3.51
C GLU A 88 17.13 -5.04 3.69
N PRO A 89 18.40 -5.30 3.30
CA PRO A 89 19.01 -6.63 3.38
C PRO A 89 19.04 -7.22 4.80
N ASP A 90 19.09 -6.38 5.83
CA ASP A 90 19.05 -6.77 7.24
C ASP A 90 17.64 -7.18 7.73
N LYS A 91 16.61 -7.01 6.88
CA LYS A 91 15.21 -7.37 7.17
C LYS A 91 14.71 -8.58 6.37
N ILE A 92 15.59 -9.30 5.68
CA ILE A 92 15.23 -10.49 4.89
C ILE A 92 14.47 -11.53 5.73
N GLU A 93 14.91 -11.81 6.96
CA GLU A 93 14.24 -12.81 7.81
C GLU A 93 12.81 -12.40 8.20
N ILE A 94 12.56 -11.09 8.34
CA ILE A 94 11.23 -10.55 8.57
C ILE A 94 10.34 -10.74 7.32
N ALA A 95 10.88 -10.48 6.14
CA ALA A 95 10.17 -10.71 4.88
C ALA A 95 9.84 -12.20 4.67
N LYS A 96 10.77 -13.12 4.97
CA LYS A 96 10.52 -14.56 4.93
C LYS A 96 9.39 -14.99 5.86
N ALA A 97 9.42 -14.53 7.12
CA ALA A 97 8.38 -14.85 8.08
C ALA A 97 6.98 -14.40 7.61
N ALA A 98 6.88 -13.24 6.95
CA ALA A 98 5.63 -12.77 6.36
C ALA A 98 5.16 -13.64 5.18
N LEU A 99 6.08 -14.07 4.29
CA LEU A 99 5.78 -15.00 3.19
C LEU A 99 5.29 -16.37 3.72
N GLU A 100 5.95 -16.89 4.76
CA GLU A 100 5.56 -18.14 5.42
C GLU A 100 4.17 -18.02 6.06
N LYS A 101 3.90 -16.91 6.78
CA LYS A 101 2.58 -16.65 7.37
C LYS A 101 1.50 -16.57 6.29
N ALA A 102 1.79 -15.90 5.16
CA ALA A 102 0.87 -15.81 4.04
C ALA A 102 0.53 -17.20 3.47
N ALA A 103 1.55 -18.03 3.23
CA ALA A 103 1.38 -19.40 2.76
C ALA A 103 0.57 -20.25 3.74
N ALA A 104 0.88 -20.17 5.05
CA ALA A 104 0.16 -20.90 6.09
C ALA A 104 -1.33 -20.52 6.19
N LYS A 105 -1.68 -19.27 5.82
CA LYS A 105 -3.04 -18.76 5.81
C LYS A 105 -3.76 -18.91 4.48
N GLY A 106 -3.07 -19.35 3.43
CA GLY A 106 -3.62 -19.41 2.08
C GLY A 106 -3.85 -18.03 1.45
N VAL A 107 -3.17 -16.99 1.93
CA VAL A 107 -3.21 -15.65 1.32
C VAL A 107 -2.36 -15.67 0.05
N LYS A 108 -2.94 -15.22 -1.06
CA LYS A 108 -2.19 -15.05 -2.31
C LYS A 108 -1.27 -13.85 -2.19
N PHE A 109 0.01 -14.11 -1.93
CA PHE A 109 1.04 -13.08 -1.79
C PHE A 109 1.69 -12.80 -3.15
N LEU A 110 1.52 -11.58 -3.66
CA LEU A 110 2.00 -11.17 -4.98
C LEU A 110 3.16 -10.19 -4.87
N LEU A 111 4.20 -10.49 -5.63
CA LEU A 111 5.39 -9.66 -5.85
C LEU A 111 5.50 -9.36 -7.35
N PRO A 112 6.19 -8.27 -7.75
CA PRO A 112 6.42 -7.99 -9.14
C PRO A 112 7.13 -9.15 -9.84
N ILE A 113 6.62 -9.53 -11.00
CA ILE A 113 7.23 -10.55 -11.88
C ILE A 113 8.17 -9.91 -12.90
N ASP A 114 7.87 -8.67 -13.27
CA ASP A 114 8.69 -7.80 -14.10
C ASP A 114 8.75 -6.38 -13.50
N THR A 115 9.83 -5.66 -13.80
CA THR A 115 10.13 -4.36 -13.20
C THR A 115 10.74 -3.44 -14.25
N LEU A 116 10.29 -2.19 -14.28
CA LEU A 116 10.95 -1.12 -15.01
C LEU A 116 12.17 -0.67 -14.21
N ILE A 117 13.35 -0.82 -14.80
CA ILE A 117 14.63 -0.47 -14.18
C ILE A 117 15.29 0.68 -14.93
N THR A 118 16.13 1.44 -14.21
CA THR A 118 16.95 2.53 -14.75
C THR A 118 18.41 2.35 -14.32
N ASP A 119 19.36 2.83 -15.12
CA ASP A 119 20.79 2.89 -14.75
C ASP A 119 21.12 4.11 -13.86
N SER A 120 20.20 5.07 -13.78
CA SER A 120 20.34 6.27 -12.94
C SER A 120 18.99 6.93 -12.65
N LEU A 121 18.84 7.44 -11.43
CA LEU A 121 17.68 8.19 -10.96
C LEU A 121 18.12 9.52 -10.33
N ASP A 122 17.64 10.64 -10.86
CA ASP A 122 17.68 11.94 -10.17
C ASP A 122 16.26 12.35 -9.78
N PHE A 123 15.90 12.03 -8.54
CA PHE A 123 14.57 12.36 -8.00
C PHE A 123 14.32 13.87 -7.89
N LYS A 124 15.36 14.70 -7.70
CA LYS A 124 15.20 16.16 -7.61
C LYS A 124 14.97 16.78 -8.97
N ALA A 125 15.71 16.34 -9.98
CA ALA A 125 15.53 16.75 -11.36
C ALA A 125 14.31 16.08 -12.02
N LYS A 126 13.78 15.01 -11.41
CA LYS A 126 12.71 14.16 -11.93
C LYS A 126 13.07 13.53 -13.26
N THR A 127 14.27 12.97 -13.35
CA THR A 127 14.80 12.37 -14.57
C THR A 127 15.32 10.96 -14.32
N LEU A 128 15.17 10.11 -15.32
CA LEU A 128 15.78 8.78 -15.40
C LEU A 128 16.86 8.77 -16.48
N GLY A 129 17.82 7.85 -16.36
CA GLY A 129 18.76 7.53 -17.43
C GLY A 129 18.18 6.53 -18.42
N GLU A 130 18.99 5.54 -18.82
CA GLU A 130 18.52 4.46 -19.69
C GLU A 130 17.53 3.58 -18.93
N THR A 131 16.42 3.21 -19.57
CA THR A 131 15.39 2.35 -18.96
C THR A 131 15.17 1.07 -19.76
N GLN A 132 14.86 -0.02 -19.04
CA GLN A 132 14.43 -1.28 -19.63
C GLN A 132 13.51 -2.04 -18.67
N VAL A 133 12.79 -3.03 -19.19
CA VAL A 133 12.00 -3.95 -18.35
C VAL A 133 12.76 -5.26 -18.22
N VAL A 134 12.87 -5.76 -16.98
CA VAL A 134 13.44 -7.06 -16.69
C VAL A 134 12.44 -7.94 -15.94
N GLU A 135 12.44 -9.22 -16.26
CA GLU A 135 11.74 -10.25 -15.48
C GLU A 135 12.71 -10.86 -14.46
N GLY A 136 12.31 -10.89 -13.19
CA GLY A 136 13.13 -11.52 -12.15
C GLY A 136 14.25 -10.64 -11.59
N ASP A 137 15.50 -10.99 -11.91
CA ASP A 137 16.71 -10.42 -11.30
C ASP A 137 17.06 -9.06 -11.92
N ILE A 138 17.38 -8.09 -11.07
CA ILE A 138 17.87 -6.77 -11.50
C ILE A 138 19.41 -6.81 -11.55
N PRO A 139 20.04 -6.39 -12.67
CA PRO A 139 21.50 -6.33 -12.79
C PRO A 139 22.15 -5.28 -11.88
N ASP A 140 23.43 -5.50 -11.54
CA ASP A 140 24.25 -4.50 -10.83
C ASP A 140 24.34 -3.19 -11.63
N GLY A 141 24.30 -2.04 -10.94
CA GLY A 141 24.28 -0.72 -11.57
C GLY A 141 22.91 -0.29 -12.09
N TRP A 142 21.87 -1.10 -11.89
CA TRP A 142 20.48 -0.75 -12.20
C TRP A 142 19.61 -0.75 -10.95
N GLU A 143 18.63 0.14 -10.91
CA GLU A 143 17.63 0.22 -9.84
C GLU A 143 16.20 0.20 -10.40
N GLY A 144 15.28 -0.46 -9.69
CA GLY A 144 13.89 -0.56 -10.11
C GLY A 144 13.04 0.62 -9.67
N VAL A 145 12.35 1.24 -10.62
CA VAL A 145 11.63 2.52 -10.45
C VAL A 145 10.12 2.42 -10.64
N ASP A 146 9.61 1.39 -11.32
CA ASP A 146 8.18 1.09 -11.43
C ASP A 146 7.95 -0.40 -11.72
N ILE A 147 6.71 -0.87 -11.62
CA ILE A 147 6.36 -2.24 -12.04
C ILE A 147 6.34 -2.35 -13.58
N GLY A 148 6.67 -3.53 -14.09
CA GLY A 148 6.59 -3.79 -15.53
C GLY A 148 5.15 -4.05 -16.02
N PRO A 149 4.96 -4.16 -17.34
CA PRO A 149 3.65 -4.39 -17.95
C PRO A 149 2.98 -5.71 -17.52
N LEU A 150 3.73 -6.81 -17.34
CA LEU A 150 3.15 -8.10 -16.95
C LEU A 150 2.61 -8.06 -15.52
N THR A 151 3.37 -7.44 -14.61
CA THR A 151 2.95 -7.18 -13.23
C THR A 151 1.73 -6.27 -13.19
N THR A 152 1.73 -5.23 -14.03
CA THR A 152 0.60 -4.30 -14.13
C THR A 152 -0.68 -5.01 -14.53
N GLU A 153 -0.63 -5.87 -15.55
CA GLU A 153 -1.77 -6.67 -16.00
C GLU A 153 -2.26 -7.62 -14.91
N GLN A 154 -1.34 -8.34 -14.26
CA GLN A 154 -1.67 -9.24 -13.15
C GLN A 154 -2.36 -8.50 -12.01
N TYR A 155 -1.85 -7.34 -11.60
CA TYR A 155 -2.42 -6.57 -10.49
C TYR A 155 -3.80 -6.00 -10.86
N ALA A 156 -3.97 -5.53 -12.09
CA ALA A 156 -5.27 -5.08 -12.59
C ALA A 156 -6.29 -6.22 -12.61
N GLU A 157 -5.90 -7.44 -12.99
CA GLU A 157 -6.76 -8.61 -12.99
C GLU A 157 -7.24 -8.96 -11.57
N GLU A 158 -6.35 -8.97 -10.57
CA GLU A 158 -6.76 -9.22 -9.18
C GLU A 158 -7.70 -8.15 -8.65
N VAL A 159 -7.43 -6.88 -8.95
CA VAL A 159 -8.26 -5.74 -8.54
C VAL A 159 -9.64 -5.80 -9.19
N SER A 160 -9.73 -6.23 -10.45
CA SER A 160 -11.01 -6.36 -11.17
C SER A 160 -11.93 -7.41 -10.56
N ARG A 161 -11.36 -8.40 -9.86
CA ARG A 161 -12.10 -9.48 -9.20
C ARG A 161 -12.42 -9.19 -7.74
N ALA A 162 -11.90 -8.10 -7.19
CA ALA A 162 -12.03 -7.79 -5.77
C ALA A 162 -13.48 -7.40 -5.40
N GLY A 163 -13.93 -7.81 -4.21
CA GLY A 163 -15.11 -7.21 -3.59
C GLY A 163 -14.74 -5.96 -2.78
N THR A 164 -13.51 -5.88 -2.30
CA THR A 164 -12.95 -4.75 -1.55
C THR A 164 -11.47 -4.62 -1.84
N VAL A 165 -11.02 -3.39 -2.04
CA VAL A 165 -9.61 -3.05 -2.28
C VAL A 165 -9.14 -2.06 -1.24
N LEU A 166 -8.04 -2.38 -0.55
CA LEU A 166 -7.30 -1.43 0.28
C LEU A 166 -5.97 -1.08 -0.39
N TRP A 167 -5.82 0.18 -0.83
CA TRP A 167 -4.60 0.67 -1.45
C TRP A 167 -3.84 1.61 -0.50
N ASN A 168 -2.63 1.22 -0.08
CA ASN A 168 -1.66 2.11 0.59
C ASN A 168 -0.25 2.05 -0.03
N GLY A 169 0.22 3.14 -0.64
CA GLY A 169 1.53 3.30 -1.29
C GLY A 169 1.53 3.08 -2.82
N PRO A 170 2.25 3.88 -3.63
CA PRO A 170 2.28 3.74 -5.10
C PRO A 170 3.04 2.47 -5.56
N MET A 171 3.03 2.20 -6.88
CA MET A 171 3.76 1.07 -7.48
C MET A 171 5.24 1.39 -7.71
N GLY A 172 5.53 2.65 -8.02
CA GLY A 172 6.85 3.16 -8.38
C GLY A 172 6.99 4.65 -8.07
N VAL A 173 8.03 5.26 -8.65
CA VAL A 173 8.37 6.68 -8.53
C VAL A 173 7.49 7.50 -9.47
N PHE A 174 6.19 7.57 -9.15
CA PHE A 174 5.16 8.14 -10.03
C PHE A 174 5.27 9.67 -10.21
N GLU A 175 6.12 10.34 -9.43
CA GLU A 175 6.44 11.75 -9.58
C GLU A 175 7.25 12.07 -10.85
N ILE A 176 7.80 11.03 -11.48
CA ILE A 176 8.50 11.05 -12.77
C ILE A 176 7.62 10.33 -13.79
N GLU A 177 7.31 11.00 -14.90
CA GLU A 177 6.34 10.52 -15.90
C GLU A 177 6.71 9.15 -16.47
N ASP A 178 7.99 8.92 -16.77
CA ASP A 178 8.49 7.68 -17.35
C ASP A 178 8.39 6.47 -16.40
N SER A 179 8.29 6.69 -15.08
CA SER A 179 8.10 5.67 -14.03
C SER A 179 6.75 5.78 -13.30
N SER A 180 5.73 6.31 -13.98
CA SER A 180 4.38 6.50 -13.42
C SER A 180 3.32 5.52 -13.94
N LYS A 181 3.62 4.80 -15.03
CA LYS A 181 2.66 4.01 -15.80
C LYS A 181 2.01 2.90 -14.98
N GLY A 182 2.79 2.15 -14.21
CA GLY A 182 2.29 1.08 -13.36
C GLY A 182 1.36 1.61 -12.27
N THR A 183 1.76 2.71 -11.62
CA THR A 183 0.94 3.36 -10.59
C THR A 183 -0.41 3.84 -11.15
N PHE A 184 -0.43 4.52 -12.29
CA PHE A 184 -1.67 5.00 -12.89
C PHE A 184 -2.52 3.90 -13.53
N ALA A 185 -1.92 2.83 -14.02
CA ALA A 185 -2.67 1.68 -14.50
C ALA A 185 -3.41 0.96 -13.37
N VAL A 186 -2.78 0.79 -12.20
CA VAL A 186 -3.48 0.24 -11.04
C VAL A 186 -4.50 1.24 -10.49
N ALA A 187 -4.21 2.55 -10.52
CA ALA A 187 -5.20 3.57 -10.15
C ALA A 187 -6.48 3.45 -10.99
N LYS A 188 -6.32 3.31 -12.30
CA LYS A 188 -7.41 3.06 -13.24
C LYS A 188 -8.15 1.76 -12.91
N ALA A 189 -7.44 0.66 -12.69
CA ALA A 189 -8.06 -0.62 -12.36
C ALA A 189 -8.89 -0.55 -11.07
N VAL A 190 -8.41 0.17 -10.05
CA VAL A 190 -9.15 0.37 -8.80
C VAL A 190 -10.39 1.23 -9.01
N ALA A 191 -10.29 2.26 -9.85
CA ALA A 191 -11.39 3.17 -10.14
C ALA A 191 -12.50 2.54 -11.01
N GLU A 192 -12.12 1.69 -11.96
CA GLU A 192 -13.05 1.00 -12.87
C GLU A 192 -13.61 -0.30 -12.28
N SER A 193 -13.13 -0.72 -11.10
CA SER A 193 -13.62 -1.91 -10.39
C SER A 193 -14.92 -1.62 -9.65
N ASP A 194 -15.81 -2.63 -9.57
CA ASP A 194 -17.03 -2.58 -8.75
C ASP A 194 -16.75 -2.76 -7.24
N ALA A 195 -15.48 -2.92 -6.86
CA ALA A 195 -15.06 -3.10 -5.47
C ALA A 195 -15.28 -1.85 -4.61
N ILE A 196 -15.51 -2.06 -3.31
CA ILE A 196 -15.33 -0.98 -2.33
C ILE A 196 -13.85 -0.62 -2.30
N SER A 197 -13.49 0.59 -2.71
CA SER A 197 -12.09 1.05 -2.78
C SER A 197 -11.75 2.00 -1.63
N ILE A 198 -10.74 1.61 -0.86
CA ILE A 198 -10.25 2.31 0.33
C ILE A 198 -8.81 2.74 0.02
N ILE A 199 -8.62 4.03 -0.21
CA ILE A 199 -7.31 4.61 -0.52
C ILE A 199 -6.74 5.25 0.75
N GLY A 200 -5.58 4.79 1.19
CA GLY A 200 -4.89 5.33 2.36
C GLY A 200 -3.48 5.78 2.04
N GLY A 201 -2.98 6.75 2.80
CA GLY A 201 -1.62 7.29 2.64
C GLY A 201 -1.58 8.43 1.61
N GLY A 202 -0.80 9.47 1.93
CA GLY A 202 -0.74 10.69 1.12
C GLY A 202 -0.32 10.44 -0.32
N ASP A 203 0.63 9.53 -0.56
CA ASP A 203 1.14 9.25 -1.90
C ASP A 203 0.10 8.53 -2.77
N SER A 204 -0.65 7.57 -2.23
CA SER A 204 -1.75 6.92 -2.96
C SER A 204 -2.90 7.86 -3.26
N VAL A 205 -3.26 8.72 -2.30
CA VAL A 205 -4.28 9.76 -2.52
C VAL A 205 -3.82 10.73 -3.61
N THR A 206 -2.55 11.12 -3.60
CA THR A 206 -1.95 11.97 -4.64
C THR A 206 -1.96 11.28 -6.00
N ALA A 207 -1.61 9.99 -6.07
CA ALA A 207 -1.65 9.20 -7.30
C ALA A 207 -3.06 9.12 -7.89
N ILE A 208 -4.08 8.84 -7.07
CA ILE A 208 -5.49 8.83 -7.49
C ILE A 208 -5.92 10.21 -8.01
N ASN A 209 -5.60 11.29 -7.30
CA ASN A 209 -5.93 12.64 -7.72
C ASN A 209 -5.27 12.99 -9.07
N ASN A 210 -3.98 12.71 -9.22
CA ASN A 210 -3.22 12.97 -10.44
C ASN A 210 -3.72 12.14 -11.63
N SER A 211 -4.25 10.93 -11.36
CA SER A 211 -4.84 10.07 -12.39
C SER A 211 -6.25 10.49 -12.83
N GLY A 212 -6.89 11.44 -12.14
CA GLY A 212 -8.24 11.93 -12.47
C GLY A 212 -9.38 11.01 -12.01
N TYR A 213 -9.09 10.03 -11.13
CA TYR A 213 -10.06 9.03 -10.66
C TYR A 213 -10.59 9.28 -9.24
N ALA A 214 -10.35 10.46 -8.67
CA ALA A 214 -10.74 10.82 -7.30
C ALA A 214 -12.24 10.63 -7.01
N ASP A 215 -13.10 10.94 -7.98
CA ASP A 215 -14.55 10.83 -7.84
C ASP A 215 -15.09 9.40 -8.05
N GLN A 216 -14.21 8.46 -8.42
CA GLN A 216 -14.58 7.07 -8.74
C GLN A 216 -14.19 6.09 -7.64
N VAL A 217 -13.44 6.52 -6.63
CA VAL A 217 -13.09 5.69 -5.47
C VAL A 217 -14.06 5.88 -4.31
N SER A 218 -14.29 4.82 -3.51
CA SER A 218 -15.29 4.86 -2.44
C SER A 218 -14.86 5.76 -1.26
N PHE A 219 -13.59 5.70 -0.89
CA PHE A 219 -13.05 6.48 0.23
C PHE A 219 -11.55 6.77 0.09
N MET A 220 -11.18 8.00 0.42
CA MET A 220 -9.78 8.45 0.54
C MET A 220 -9.53 8.92 1.97
N SER A 221 -8.64 8.24 2.67
CA SER A 221 -8.22 8.61 4.02
C SER A 221 -7.18 9.72 3.99
N THR A 222 -7.39 10.72 4.83
CA THR A 222 -6.46 11.84 5.03
C THR A 222 -5.70 11.73 6.36
N GLY A 223 -5.95 10.67 7.15
CA GLY A 223 -5.34 10.44 8.47
C GLY A 223 -3.85 10.04 8.47
N GLY A 224 -3.24 9.82 7.29
CA GLY A 224 -1.81 9.56 7.16
C GLY A 224 -1.32 8.40 8.02
N GLY A 225 -0.43 8.68 8.97
CA GLY A 225 0.12 7.67 9.90
C GLY A 225 -0.93 7.11 10.87
N ALA A 226 -1.93 7.89 11.27
CA ALA A 226 -3.00 7.41 12.17
C ALA A 226 -3.86 6.33 11.51
N SER A 227 -4.13 6.47 10.21
CA SER A 227 -4.83 5.45 9.42
C SER A 227 -4.06 4.14 9.36
N LEU A 228 -2.73 4.22 9.30
CA LEU A 228 -1.86 3.05 9.36
C LEU A 228 -1.90 2.38 10.73
N GLU A 229 -1.70 3.14 11.81
CA GLU A 229 -1.76 2.61 13.18
C GLU A 229 -3.10 1.92 13.46
N PHE A 230 -4.19 2.47 12.91
CA PHE A 230 -5.50 1.85 13.00
C PHE A 230 -5.62 0.54 12.22
N LEU A 231 -5.03 0.46 11.02
CA LEU A 231 -4.95 -0.79 10.24
C LEU A 231 -4.05 -1.84 10.91
N GLU A 232 -3.06 -1.44 11.70
CA GLU A 232 -2.28 -2.34 12.58
C GLU A 232 -3.10 -2.86 13.76
N GLY A 233 -4.34 -2.41 13.93
CA GLY A 233 -5.17 -2.74 15.08
C GLY A 233 -4.73 -2.06 16.37
N ARG A 234 -3.95 -0.97 16.30
CA ARG A 234 -3.63 -0.18 17.49
C ARG A 234 -4.83 0.66 17.89
N ASP A 235 -5.02 0.74 19.19
CA ASP A 235 -5.95 1.67 19.80
C ASP A 235 -5.52 3.12 19.52
N LEU A 236 -6.40 3.89 18.88
CA LEU A 236 -6.21 5.33 18.70
C LEU A 236 -6.70 6.07 19.95
N PRO A 237 -5.82 6.69 20.77
CA PRO A 237 -6.25 7.27 22.05
C PRO A 237 -7.32 8.35 21.90
N GLY A 238 -7.26 9.14 20.82
CA GLY A 238 -8.26 10.17 20.53
C GLY A 238 -9.65 9.60 20.25
N VAL A 239 -9.72 8.44 19.60
CA VAL A 239 -10.98 7.74 19.31
C VAL A 239 -11.50 7.05 20.58
N LEU A 240 -10.62 6.39 21.33
CA LEU A 240 -10.97 5.75 22.60
C LEU A 240 -11.51 6.73 23.67
N ALA A 241 -11.16 8.01 23.55
CA ALA A 241 -11.67 9.02 24.47
C ALA A 241 -13.13 9.42 24.20
N LEU A 242 -13.66 9.09 23.02
CA LEU A 242 -15.04 9.36 22.63
C LEU A 242 -15.99 8.37 23.32
N ASP A 243 -17.25 8.75 23.43
CA ASP A 243 -18.30 7.87 23.92
C ASP A 243 -18.63 6.81 22.84
N LEU A 244 -18.85 5.57 23.27
CA LEU A 244 -19.14 4.42 22.40
C LEU A 244 -20.59 4.39 21.85
N LYS A 245 -21.36 5.46 22.07
CA LYS A 245 -22.81 5.52 21.79
C LYS A 245 -23.16 6.64 20.85
#